data_AF-A0A1I8JTZ5-F1
#
_entry.id   AF-A0A1I8JTZ5-F1
#
_cell.length_a   1.000
_cell.length_b   1.000
_cell.length_c   1.000
_cell.angle_alpha   90.00
_cell.angle_beta   90.00
_cell.angle_gamma   90.00
#
_symmetry.space_group_name_H-M   'P 1'
#
loop_
_entity.id
_entity.type
_entity.pdbx_description
1 polymer ?
#
loop_
_entity_poly.entity_id
_entity_poly.type
_entity_poly.pdbx_seq_one_letter_code
_entity_poly.pdbx_strand_id
1 'polypeptide(L)'
;MLCKIIFIAAIVAIVVADNSDHDYHSHPSYKFEYGVKDPHTGDHKSQWEHRDGDVVKGAYTLDEADGTKRVVEYSSDKHNGFQAHVKRVGHADHPAVYGHHEAGHSYSHGHGHGHASSYANGNLHQYHH
;
A
#
# COMPACT_ATOMS: atom_id res chain seq x y z
N MET A 1 -69.65 -12.71 -11.99
CA MET A 1 -68.27 -13.22 -12.23
C MET A 1 -67.22 -12.10 -12.21
N LEU A 2 -67.59 -10.85 -12.52
CA LEU A 2 -66.72 -9.67 -12.51
C LEU A 2 -66.12 -9.31 -11.13
N CYS A 3 -66.86 -9.51 -10.03
CA CYS A 3 -66.40 -9.21 -8.67
C CYS A 3 -65.23 -10.12 -8.20
N LYS A 4 -65.18 -11.37 -8.68
CA LYS A 4 -64.09 -12.32 -8.36
C LYS A 4 -62.76 -11.91 -9.00
N ILE A 5 -62.79 -11.32 -10.20
CA ILE A 5 -61.59 -10.86 -10.92
C ILE A 5 -61.00 -9.62 -10.25
N ILE A 6 -61.86 -8.69 -9.80
CA ILE A 6 -61.44 -7.48 -9.07
C ILE A 6 -60.80 -7.85 -7.72
N PHE A 7 -61.36 -8.84 -7.01
CA PHE A 7 -60.81 -9.32 -5.74
C PHE A 7 -59.44 -10.01 -5.90
N ILE A 8 -59.27 -10.83 -6.94
CA ILE A 8 -57.99 -11.48 -7.24
C ILE A 8 -56.93 -10.46 -7.65
N ALA A 9 -57.29 -9.45 -8.47
CA ALA A 9 -56.38 -8.38 -8.85
C ALA A 9 -55.94 -7.52 -7.65
N ALA A 10 -56.86 -7.23 -6.71
CA ALA A 10 -56.53 -6.53 -5.48
C ALA A 10 -55.60 -7.33 -4.55
N ILE A 11 -55.81 -8.64 -4.43
CA ILE A 11 -54.94 -9.53 -3.62
C ILE A 11 -53.54 -9.63 -4.25
N VAL A 12 -53.44 -9.76 -5.59
CA VAL A 12 -52.15 -9.76 -6.30
C VAL A 12 -51.43 -8.42 -6.16
N ALA A 13 -52.16 -7.30 -6.20
CA ALA A 13 -51.56 -5.97 -5.98
C ALA A 13 -51.05 -5.78 -4.55
N ILE A 14 -51.73 -6.33 -3.54
CA ILE A 14 -51.30 -6.25 -2.13
C ILE A 14 -50.02 -7.08 -1.89
N VAL A 15 -49.82 -8.19 -2.60
CA VAL A 15 -48.62 -9.04 -2.43
C VAL A 15 -47.35 -8.43 -3.06
N VAL A 16 -47.46 -7.43 -3.94
CA VAL A 16 -46.32 -6.87 -4.68
C VAL A 16 -45.66 -5.67 -3.96
N ALA A 17 -46.23 -5.19 -2.85
CA ALA A 17 -45.79 -3.96 -2.19
C ALA A 17 -45.11 -4.20 -0.84
N ASP A 18 -43.98 -4.91 -0.80
CA ASP A 18 -42.94 -4.66 0.21
C ASP A 18 -41.59 -5.29 -0.19
N ASN A 19 -40.83 -4.59 -1.02
CA ASN A 19 -39.39 -4.80 -1.14
C ASN A 19 -38.71 -3.47 -0.78
N SER A 20 -38.82 -3.05 0.48
CA SER A 20 -37.93 -2.02 1.00
C SER A 20 -36.54 -2.62 1.18
N ASP A 21 -35.76 -2.64 0.09
CA ASP A 21 -34.32 -2.79 0.16
C ASP A 21 -33.79 -1.64 1.02
N HIS A 22 -33.55 -1.93 2.30
CA HIS A 22 -32.83 -1.02 3.17
C HIS A 22 -31.39 -0.97 2.67
N ASP A 23 -31.07 0.03 1.85
CA ASP A 23 -29.70 0.38 1.47
C ASP A 23 -28.88 0.64 2.74
N TYR A 24 -28.21 -0.40 3.23
CA TYR A 24 -27.32 -0.31 4.37
C TYR A 24 -26.01 0.32 3.90
N HIS A 25 -26.01 1.65 3.76
CA HIS A 25 -24.80 2.41 3.50
C HIS A 25 -23.92 2.41 4.75
N SER A 26 -23.08 1.39 4.90
CA SER A 26 -22.06 1.38 5.96
C SER A 26 -20.97 2.37 5.62
N HIS A 27 -20.59 3.24 6.56
CA HIS A 27 -19.41 4.09 6.47
C HIS A 27 -18.21 3.36 7.11
N PRO A 28 -17.35 2.67 6.33
CA PRO A 28 -16.25 1.88 6.90
C PRO A 28 -15.23 2.78 7.58
N SER A 29 -14.90 2.50 8.84
CA SER A 29 -13.87 3.23 9.57
C SER A 29 -13.06 2.30 10.45
N TYR A 30 -11.76 2.53 10.48
CA TYR A 30 -10.84 1.89 11.42
C TYR A 30 -9.64 2.79 11.70
N LYS A 31 -8.92 2.45 12.76
CA LYS A 31 -7.62 3.02 13.07
C LYS A 31 -6.76 1.93 13.71
N PHE A 32 -5.53 1.81 13.26
CA PHE A 32 -4.55 0.92 13.88
C PHE A 32 -3.17 1.56 13.89
N GLU A 33 -2.34 1.10 14.82
CA GLU A 33 -0.93 1.42 14.89
C GLU A 33 -0.16 0.23 15.47
N TYR A 34 1.06 0.02 15.00
CA TYR A 34 1.98 -0.96 15.55
C TYR A 34 3.43 -0.53 15.33
N GLY A 35 4.36 -1.15 16.07
CA GLY A 35 5.78 -0.94 15.86
C GLY A 35 6.62 -2.04 16.46
N VAL A 36 7.86 -2.14 15.98
CA VAL A 36 8.90 -3.03 16.49
C VAL A 36 10.08 -2.17 16.92
N LYS A 37 10.61 -2.49 18.10
CA LYS A 37 11.87 -1.92 18.60
C LYS A 37 12.63 -3.02 19.31
N ASP A 38 13.42 -3.76 18.52
CA ASP A 38 14.21 -4.89 19.00
C ASP A 38 15.71 -4.56 18.95
N PRO A 39 16.35 -4.29 20.10
CA PRO A 39 17.79 -4.04 20.17
C PRO A 39 18.66 -5.24 19.77
N HIS A 40 18.13 -6.47 19.85
CA HIS A 40 18.91 -7.67 19.56
C HIS A 40 19.06 -7.90 18.05
N THR A 41 17.95 -7.77 17.31
CA THR A 41 17.97 -7.90 15.84
C THR A 41 18.28 -6.58 15.13
N GLY A 42 18.17 -5.45 15.83
CA GLY A 42 18.26 -4.11 15.23
C GLY A 42 16.98 -3.68 14.50
N ASP A 43 15.89 -4.46 14.58
CA ASP A 43 14.65 -4.12 13.90
C ASP A 43 13.95 -2.95 14.60
N HIS A 44 13.85 -1.84 13.87
CA HIS A 44 13.13 -0.66 14.33
C HIS A 44 12.21 -0.14 13.22
N LYS A 45 10.90 -0.28 13.44
CA LYS A 45 9.87 0.14 12.51
C LYS A 45 8.60 0.58 13.22
N SER A 46 7.81 1.41 12.58
CA SER A 46 6.45 1.74 13.02
C SER A 46 5.52 1.89 11.84
N GLN A 47 4.23 1.66 12.04
CA GLN A 47 3.19 1.91 11.06
C GLN A 47 1.91 2.36 11.76
N TRP A 48 1.18 3.27 11.12
CA TRP A 48 -0.20 3.57 11.47
C TRP A 48 -1.05 3.74 10.21
N GLU A 49 -2.33 3.45 10.33
CA GLU A 49 -3.31 3.70 9.28
C GLU A 49 -4.65 4.07 9.90
N HIS A 50 -5.34 5.00 9.24
CA HIS A 50 -6.68 5.42 9.54
C HIS A 50 -7.51 5.42 8.27
N ARG A 51 -8.67 4.76 8.34
CA ARG A 51 -9.71 4.83 7.33
C ARG A 51 -10.92 5.57 7.84
N ASP A 52 -11.41 6.46 6.99
CA ASP A 52 -12.66 7.19 7.16
C ASP A 52 -13.44 7.16 5.84
N GLY A 53 -14.42 6.26 5.75
CA GLY A 53 -15.19 6.02 4.54
C GLY A 53 -14.31 5.54 3.38
N ASP A 54 -14.24 6.34 2.33
CA ASP A 54 -13.44 6.07 1.13
C ASP A 54 -12.02 6.62 1.21
N VAL A 55 -11.64 7.28 2.31
CA VAL A 55 -10.33 7.87 2.50
C VAL A 55 -9.50 7.01 3.45
N VAL A 56 -8.30 6.62 3.02
CA VAL A 56 -7.28 5.98 3.85
C VAL A 56 -6.08 6.90 3.94
N LYS A 57 -5.51 7.05 5.13
CA LYS A 57 -4.23 7.73 5.36
C LYS A 57 -3.38 6.88 6.28
N GLY A 58 -2.09 6.83 6.03
CA GLY A 58 -1.18 6.13 6.92
C GLY A 58 0.25 6.55 6.70
N ALA A 59 1.12 6.04 7.57
CA ALA A 59 2.55 6.12 7.34
C ALA A 59 3.25 4.91 7.93
N TYR A 60 4.42 4.59 7.39
CA TYR A 60 5.36 3.68 8.03
C TYR A 60 6.77 4.28 8.08
N THR A 61 7.55 3.84 9.07
CA THR A 61 8.98 4.10 9.19
C THR A 61 9.73 2.79 9.28
N LEU A 62 10.92 2.74 8.67
CA LEU A 62 11.82 1.60 8.70
C LEU A 62 13.26 2.08 8.77
N ASP A 63 13.99 1.63 9.78
CA ASP A 63 15.45 1.79 9.82
C ASP A 63 16.07 0.77 8.87
N GLU A 64 16.82 1.26 7.89
CA GLU A 64 17.41 0.47 6.83
C GLU A 64 18.82 0.01 7.20
N ALA A 65 19.26 -1.08 6.58
CA ALA A 65 20.57 -1.68 6.82
C ALA A 65 21.75 -0.77 6.44
N ASP A 66 21.54 0.20 5.55
CA ASP A 66 22.55 1.18 5.14
C ASP A 66 22.65 2.40 6.07
N GLY A 67 21.98 2.35 7.23
CA GLY A 67 21.98 3.42 8.24
C GLY A 67 20.96 4.53 7.96
N THR A 68 20.22 4.49 6.84
CA THR A 68 19.16 5.45 6.56
C THR A 68 17.83 5.05 7.22
N LYS A 69 16.92 6.02 7.37
CA LYS A 69 15.53 5.80 7.78
C LYS A 69 14.62 6.08 6.59
N ARG A 70 13.87 5.07 6.15
CA ARG A 70 12.78 5.24 5.20
C ARG A 70 11.54 5.72 5.95
N VAL A 71 10.92 6.79 5.46
CA VAL A 71 9.63 7.31 5.91
C VAL A 71 8.71 7.33 4.71
N VAL A 72 7.56 6.66 4.80
CA VAL A 72 6.54 6.68 3.75
C VAL A 72 5.24 7.16 4.34
N GLU A 73 4.75 8.27 3.80
CA GLU A 73 3.42 8.80 4.08
C GLU A 73 2.53 8.46 2.89
N TYR A 74 1.35 7.88 3.11
CA TYR A 74 0.48 7.45 2.03
C TYR A 74 -0.98 7.84 2.27
N SER A 75 -1.71 8.00 1.17
CA SER A 75 -3.14 8.24 1.15
C SER A 75 -3.81 7.50 0.01
N SER A 76 -5.07 7.12 0.18
CA SER A 76 -5.90 6.55 -0.88
C SER A 76 -7.30 7.16 -0.83
N ASP A 77 -7.81 7.59 -1.98
CA ASP A 77 -9.20 8.05 -2.13
C ASP A 77 -9.76 7.71 -3.51
N LYS A 78 -11.08 7.88 -3.68
CA LYS A 78 -11.81 7.54 -4.91
C LYS A 78 -11.38 8.35 -6.14
N HIS A 79 -10.87 9.56 -5.96
CA HIS A 79 -10.56 10.49 -7.04
C HIS A 79 -9.11 10.38 -7.49
N ASN A 80 -8.18 10.31 -6.54
CA ASN A 80 -6.75 10.33 -6.79
C ASN A 80 -6.10 8.94 -6.74
N GLY A 81 -6.82 7.93 -6.24
CA GLY A 81 -6.27 6.60 -5.99
C GLY A 81 -5.21 6.62 -4.90
N PHE A 82 -4.34 5.60 -4.91
CA PHE A 82 -3.23 5.49 -3.96
C PHE A 82 -2.07 6.42 -4.34
N GLN A 83 -1.59 7.18 -3.37
CA GLN A 83 -0.43 8.06 -3.48
C GLN A 83 0.50 7.84 -2.28
N ALA A 84 1.80 7.84 -2.52
CA ALA A 84 2.82 7.68 -1.49
C ALA A 84 3.95 8.69 -1.67
N HIS A 85 4.36 9.31 -0.56
CA HIS A 85 5.52 10.17 -0.48
C HIS A 85 6.61 9.45 0.31
N VAL A 86 7.66 9.03 -0.40
CA VAL A 86 8.80 8.31 0.18
C VAL A 86 9.93 9.28 0.44
N LYS A 87 10.39 9.33 1.69
CA LYS A 87 11.55 10.11 2.12
C LYS A 87 12.59 9.15 2.69
N ARG A 88 13.86 9.44 2.39
CA ARG A 88 15.00 8.76 2.99
C ARG A 88 15.80 9.77 3.79
N VAL A 89 15.98 9.49 5.07
CA VAL A 89 16.63 10.39 6.04
C VAL A 89 17.93 9.75 6.50
N GLY A 90 19.02 10.50 6.51
CA GLY A 90 20.34 10.01 6.93
C GLY A 90 21.32 9.85 5.77
N HIS A 91 22.49 9.30 6.06
CA HIS A 91 23.54 8.99 5.10
C HIS A 91 23.55 7.49 4.82
N ALA A 92 23.59 7.10 3.55
CA ALA A 92 23.63 5.70 3.15
C ALA A 92 25.08 5.22 3.10
N ASP A 93 25.46 4.39 4.06
CA ASP A 93 26.76 3.71 4.07
C ASP A 93 26.67 2.48 3.16
N HIS A 94 27.23 2.59 1.96
CA HIS A 94 27.35 1.49 1.03
C HIS A 94 28.84 1.16 0.82
N PRO A 95 29.24 -0.12 0.86
CA PRO A 95 30.62 -0.47 0.57
C PRO A 95 30.95 -0.03 -0.86
N ALA A 96 31.99 0.79 -1.00
CA ALA A 96 32.54 1.08 -2.31
C ALA A 96 33.02 -0.24 -2.94
N VAL A 97 32.40 -0.65 -4.05
CA VAL A 97 32.91 -1.74 -4.87
C VAL A 97 34.21 -1.23 -5.51
N TYR A 98 35.33 -1.44 -4.82
CA TYR A 98 36.64 -1.26 -5.43
C TYR A 98 36.85 -2.41 -6.41
N GLY A 99 36.41 -2.20 -7.65
CA GLY A 99 36.73 -3.07 -8.77
C GLY A 99 38.22 -3.00 -9.05
N HIS A 100 39.00 -3.88 -8.43
CA HIS A 100 40.33 -4.21 -8.91
C HIS A 100 40.18 -4.98 -10.22
N HIS A 101 40.14 -4.27 -11.34
CA HIS A 101 40.36 -4.86 -12.64
C HIS A 101 41.86 -5.18 -12.77
N GLU A 102 42.30 -6.31 -12.23
CA GLU A 102 43.46 -6.99 -12.81
C GLU A 102 42.97 -7.88 -13.96
N ALA A 103 43.42 -7.53 -15.17
CA ALA A 103 43.23 -8.33 -16.35
C ALA A 103 44.05 -9.61 -16.22
N GLY A 104 43.38 -10.74 -15.96
CA GLY A 104 44.05 -12.02 -15.89
C GLY A 104 43.10 -13.21 -15.78
N HIS A 105 43.05 -14.00 -16.85
CA HIS A 105 42.72 -15.43 -16.89
C HIS A 105 41.24 -15.85 -16.96
N SER A 106 40.90 -16.29 -18.17
CA SER A 106 39.76 -17.13 -18.53
C SER A 106 39.73 -18.45 -17.75
N TYR A 107 38.62 -18.79 -17.10
CA TYR A 107 38.05 -20.14 -17.09
C TYR A 107 36.52 -20.10 -16.90
N SER A 108 35.87 -20.95 -17.67
CA SER A 108 34.44 -21.28 -17.65
C SER A 108 34.00 -21.86 -16.31
N HIS A 109 32.93 -21.33 -15.70
CA HIS A 109 32.00 -22.06 -14.83
C HIS A 109 30.68 -21.28 -14.71
N GLY A 110 29.57 -21.89 -15.13
CA GLY A 110 28.25 -21.29 -15.05
C GLY A 110 27.66 -21.43 -13.65
N HIS A 111 26.96 -20.40 -13.17
CA HIS A 111 25.94 -20.51 -12.12
C HIS A 111 24.91 -19.38 -12.30
N GLY A 112 23.64 -19.77 -12.36
CA GLY A 112 22.52 -18.84 -12.48
C GLY A 112 22.38 -18.00 -11.23
N HIS A 113 22.20 -16.70 -11.42
CA HIS A 113 21.87 -15.77 -10.34
C HIS A 113 20.62 -14.99 -10.72
N GLY A 114 19.57 -15.21 -9.92
CA GLY A 114 18.31 -14.50 -10.01
C GLY A 114 18.54 -13.01 -9.85
N HIS A 115 17.98 -12.24 -10.78
CA HIS A 115 17.99 -10.79 -10.72
C HIS A 115 17.08 -10.32 -9.57
N ALA A 116 17.68 -9.79 -8.51
CA ALA A 116 16.96 -8.94 -7.58
C ALA A 116 16.62 -7.63 -8.34
N SER A 117 15.35 -7.47 -8.70
CA SER A 117 14.85 -6.22 -9.27
C SER A 117 14.90 -5.14 -8.20
N SER A 118 15.95 -4.31 -8.23
CA SER A 118 15.97 -3.06 -7.48
C SER A 118 15.03 -2.08 -8.17
N TYR A 119 13.96 -1.68 -7.49
CA TYR A 119 13.11 -0.57 -7.93
C TYR A 119 13.82 0.75 -7.59
N ALA A 120 14.96 1.01 -8.22
CA ALA A 120 15.57 2.34 -8.20
C ALA A 120 14.79 3.25 -9.16
N ASN A 121 13.71 3.88 -8.69
CA ASN A 121 13.07 4.97 -9.42
C ASN A 121 13.88 6.24 -9.16
N GLY A 122 14.68 6.62 -10.16
CA GLY A 122 15.46 7.85 -10.16
C GLY A 122 14.55 9.06 -10.25
N ASN A 123 14.77 10.03 -9.36
CA ASN A 123 14.34 11.40 -9.60
C ASN A 123 15.54 12.33 -9.36
N LEU A 124 16.42 12.35 -10.37
CA LEU A 124 17.40 13.40 -10.57
C LEU A 124 16.64 14.66 -10.99
N HIS A 125 16.38 15.57 -10.05
CA HIS A 125 16.10 16.97 -10.38
C HIS A 125 16.79 17.89 -9.36
N GLN A 126 17.95 18.38 -9.79
CA GLN A 126 18.25 19.81 -9.91
C GLN A 126 18.35 20.62 -8.61
N TYR A 127 19.59 20.73 -8.10
CA TYR A 127 20.02 21.91 -7.35
C TYR A 127 20.63 22.94 -8.29
N HIS A 128 20.18 24.18 -8.13
CA HIS A 128 20.70 25.39 -8.75
C HIS A 128 22.22 25.56 -8.50
N HIS A 129 23.00 25.74 -9.55
CA HIS A 129 23.56 27.04 -10.00
C HIS A 129 24.17 26.89 -11.39
#